data_AF-A0A349H7B0-F1
#
_entry.id   AF-A0A349H7B0-F1
#
_cell.length_a   1.000
_cell.length_b   1.000
_cell.length_c   1.000
_cell.angle_alpha   90.00
_cell.angle_beta   90.00
_cell.angle_gamma   90.00
#
_symmetry.space_group_name_H-M   'P 1'
#
loop_
_entity.id
_entity.type
_entity.pdbx_description
1 polymer ?
#
loop_
_entity_poly.entity_id
_entity_poly.type
_entity_poly.pdbx_seq_one_letter_code
_entity_poly.pdbx_strand_id
1 'polypeptide(L)' 'MPHFAEIILLLFILWILGFFVFHIAGFLIHLLIIVAVIMVLIRVIKGENPFK' A
#
# COMPACT_ATOMS: atom_id res chain seq x y z
N MET A 1 37.44 -16.63 4.63
CA MET A 1 36.08 -17.03 5.05
C MET A 1 35.13 -15.95 4.54
N PRO A 2 34.21 -16.26 3.61
CA PRO A 2 33.46 -15.25 2.86
C PRO A 2 32.29 -14.68 3.68
N HIS A 3 32.56 -13.72 4.56
CA HIS A 3 31.55 -13.11 5.46
C HIS A 3 30.64 -12.06 4.79
N PHE A 4 31.06 -11.49 3.66
CA PHE A 4 30.32 -10.39 3.01
C PHE A 4 29.19 -10.88 2.08
N ALA A 5 29.31 -12.11 1.56
CA ALA A 5 28.34 -12.67 0.62
C ALA A 5 26.96 -12.89 1.27
N GLU A 6 26.94 -13.27 2.55
CA GLU A 6 25.73 -13.52 3.33
C GLU A 6 24.89 -12.25 3.49
N ILE A 7 25.55 -11.10 3.74
CA ILE A 7 24.89 -9.81 3.90
C ILE A 7 24.29 -9.34 2.58
N ILE A 8 25.01 -9.51 1.47
CA ILE A 8 24.53 -9.15 0.13
C ILE A 8 23.30 -9.99 -0.23
N LEU A 9 23.35 -11.30 0.02
CA LEU A 9 22.22 -12.20 -0.21
C LEU A 9 21.02 -11.82 0.66
N LEU A 10 21.26 -11.55 1.94
CA LEU A 10 20.20 -11.15 2.88
C LEU A 10 19.53 -9.85 2.44
N LEU A 11 20.31 -8.82 2.09
CA LEU A 11 19.81 -7.55 1.56
C LEU A 11 18.99 -7.74 0.29
N PHE A 12 19.44 -8.61 -0.61
CA PHE A 12 18.74 -8.89 -1.87
C PHE A 12 17.39 -9.58 -1.64
N ILE A 13 17.35 -10.57 -0.74
CA ILE A 13 16.10 -11.24 -0.35
C ILE A 13 15.15 -10.26 0.32
N LEU A 14 15.64 -9.46 1.27
CA LEU A 14 14.83 -8.47 2.00
C LEU A 14 14.30 -7.39 1.06
N TRP A 15 15.08 -7.00 0.05
CA TRP A 15 14.67 -6.05 -0.97
C TRP A 15 13.53 -6.59 -1.85
N ILE A 16 13.66 -7.83 -2.36
CA ILE A 16 12.60 -8.48 -3.15
C ILE A 16 11.34 -8.67 -2.30
N LEU A 17 11.50 -9.15 -1.06
CA LEU A 17 10.38 -9.39 -0.16
C LEU A 17 9.66 -8.08 0.20
N GLY A 18 10.42 -7.02 0.48
CA GLY A 18 9.89 -5.68 0.70
C GLY A 18 9.10 -5.19 -0.51
N PHE A 19 9.65 -5.32 -1.72
CA PHE A 19 8.96 -4.92 -2.95
C PHE A 19 7.60 -5.62 -3.12
N PHE A 20 7.53 -6.91 -2.75
CA PHE A 20 6.31 -7.71 -2.84
C PHE A 20 5.26 -7.32 -1.79
N VAL A 21 5.70 -7.11 -0.54
CA VAL A 21 4.82 -6.73 0.59
C VAL A 21 4.23 -5.34 0.37
N PHE A 22 5.03 -4.36 -0.05
CA PHE A 22 4.54 -3.00 -0.29
C PHE A 22 3.55 -2.92 -1.45
N HIS A 23 3.71 -3.74 -2.49
CA HIS A 23 2.76 -3.77 -3.60
C HIS A 23 1.38 -4.27 -3.17
N ILE A 24 1.34 -5.36 -2.40
CA ILE A 24 0.08 -5.98 -1.98
C ILE A 24 -0.60 -5.15 -0.88
N ALA A 25 0.16 -4.72 0.13
CA ALA A 25 -0.37 -3.91 1.22
C ALA A 25 -0.78 -2.51 0.75
N GLY A 26 0.00 -1.91 -0.15
CA GLY A 26 -0.31 -0.62 -0.76
C GLY A 26 -1.56 -0.67 -1.62
N PHE A 27 -1.75 -1.72 -2.42
CA PHE A 27 -2.92 -1.88 -3.28
C PHE A 27 -4.24 -1.95 -2.49
N LEU A 28 -4.26 -2.67 -1.36
CA LEU A 28 -5.44 -2.75 -0.50
C LEU A 28 -5.82 -1.39 0.08
N ILE A 29 -4.84 -0.63 0.60
CA ILE A 29 -5.08 0.72 1.13
C ILE A 29 -5.54 1.66 0.01
N HIS A 30 -4.94 1.56 -1.18
CA HIS A 30 -5.31 2.38 -2.32
C HIS A 30 -6.77 2.16 -2.74
N LEU A 31 -7.21 0.90 -2.80
CA LEU A 31 -8.62 0.55 -3.06
C LEU A 31 -9.56 1.09 -2.00
N LEU A 32 -9.23 0.95 -0.72
CA LEU A 32 -10.03 1.49 0.38
C LEU A 32 -10.19 3.01 0.27
N ILE A 33 -9.11 3.73 -0.06
CA ILE A 33 -9.15 5.18 -0.27
C ILE A 33 -9.98 5.53 -1.50
N ILE A 34 -9.84 4.82 -2.62
CA ILE A 34 -10.66 5.05 -3.82
C ILE A 34 -12.15 4.91 -3.48
N VAL A 35 -12.54 3.84 -2.78
CA VAL A 35 -13.92 3.62 -2.36
C VAL A 35 -14.39 4.74 -1.42
N ALA A 36 -13.57 5.13 -0.44
CA ALA A 36 -13.89 6.24 0.46
C ALA A 36 -14.10 7.56 -0.29
N VAL A 37 -13.23 7.88 -1.25
CA VAL A 37 -13.34 9.07 -2.10
C VAL A 37 -14.62 9.02 -2.94
N ILE A 38 -14.92 7.89 -3.58
CA ILE A 38 -16.16 7.71 -4.36
C ILE A 38 -17.39 7.93 -3.48
N MET A 39 -17.43 7.36 -2.28
CA MET A 39 -18.54 7.51 -1.34
C MET A 39 -18.74 8.96 -0.92
N VAL A 40 -17.65 9.68 -0.63
CA VAL A 40 -17.67 11.11 -0.30
C VAL A 40 -18.22 11.92 -1.48
N LEU A 41 -17.73 11.67 -2.71
CA LEU A 41 -18.21 12.35 -3.91
C LEU A 41 -19.71 12.12 -4.13
N ILE A 42 -20.19 10.88 -4.02
CA ILE A 42 -21.62 10.56 -4.15
C ILE A 42 -22.47 11.35 -3.15
N ARG A 43 -22.05 11.40 -1.88
CA ARG A 43 -22.78 12.15 -0.83
C ARG A 43 -22.80 13.65 -1.12
N VAL A 44 -21.65 14.21 -1.51
CA VAL A 44 -21.53 15.63 -1.87
C VAL A 44 -22.45 15.96 -3.06
N ILE A 45 -22.48 15.12 -4.10
CA ILE A 45 -23.35 15.32 -5.27
C ILE A 45 -24.84 15.23 -4.89
N LYS A 46 -25.18 14.38 -3.92
CA LYS A 46 -26.55 14.28 -3.38
C LYS A 46 -26.92 15.43 -2.43
N GLY A 47 -26.00 16.33 -2.11
CA GLY A 47 -26.20 17.42 -1.15
C GLY A 47 -26.21 16.95 0.32
N GLU A 48 -25.77 15.72 0.58
CA GLU A 48 -25.67 15.15 1.93
C GLU A 48 -24.31 15.53 2.54
N ASN A 49 -24.28 15.86 3.83
CA ASN A 49 -23.01 16.16 4.50
C ASN A 49 -22.22 14.85 4.73
N PRO A 50 -21.04 14.66 4.10
CA PRO A 50 -20.31 13.40 4.18
C PRO A 50 -19.71 13.09 5.56
N PHE A 51 -19.60 14.09 6.45
CA PHE A 51 -18.93 13.98 7.76
C PHE A 51 -19.88 14.15 8.95
N LYS A 52 -21.19 14.18 8.71
CA LYS A 52 -22.23 14.26 9.74
C LYS A 52 -22.79 12.87 10.03
#